data_AF-A0A1D8MTA9-F1
#
_entry.id   AF-A0A1D8MTA9-F1
#
_cell.length_a   1.000
_cell.length_b   1.000
_cell.length_c   1.000
_cell.angle_alpha   90.00
_cell.angle_beta   90.00
_cell.angle_gamma   90.00
#
_symmetry.space_group_name_H-M   'P 1'
#
loop_
_entity.id
_entity.type
_entity.pdbx_description
1 polymer ?
#
loop_
_entity_poly.entity_id
_entity_poly.type
_entity_poly.pdbx_seq_one_letter_code
_entity_poly.pdbx_strand_id
1 'polypeptide(L)'
;MGLEKKDYGIILGAFVLLLIVSTVSMILELPIKVEAVVDLINALVIFASLYFVYKGVNLVGGEIGRAMSIAAVGIGYYGIYILPHLYYHIASPETIGPFGADSVEIFLHTSTTLTFFVIAWGFYQLYESGKE
;
A
#
# COMPACT_ATOMS: atom_id res chain seq x y z
N MET A 1 -2.15 -3.43 -25.24
CA MET A 1 -1.18 -4.22 -24.44
C MET A 1 0.09 -3.41 -24.34
N GLY A 2 0.74 -3.27 -23.18
CA GLY A 2 1.98 -2.50 -23.16
C GLY A 2 2.73 -2.44 -21.84
N LEU A 3 3.06 -3.59 -21.25
CA LEU A 3 4.20 -3.63 -20.33
C LEU A 3 5.47 -3.85 -21.15
N GLU A 4 6.48 -3.03 -20.95
CA GLU A 4 7.82 -3.22 -21.51
C GLU A 4 8.55 -4.35 -20.76
N LYS A 5 9.60 -4.92 -21.36
CA LYS A 5 10.43 -5.96 -20.70
C LYS A 5 10.94 -5.53 -19.32
N LYS A 6 11.27 -4.24 -19.17
CA LYS A 6 11.72 -3.66 -17.90
C LYS A 6 10.63 -3.70 -16.82
N ASP A 7 9.36 -3.53 -17.18
CA ASP A 7 8.24 -3.51 -16.24
C ASP A 7 7.99 -4.90 -15.68
N TYR A 8 8.07 -5.94 -16.52
CA TYR A 8 8.05 -7.33 -16.05
C TYR A 8 9.19 -7.63 -15.10
N GLY A 9 10.40 -7.11 -15.37
CA GLY A 9 11.55 -7.25 -14.49
C GLY A 9 11.30 -6.60 -13.12
N ILE A 10 10.71 -5.41 -13.09
CA ILE A 10 10.35 -4.70 -11.85
C ILE A 10 9.28 -5.48 -11.08
N ILE A 11 8.21 -5.91 -11.73
CA ILE A 11 7.10 -6.65 -11.09
C ILE A 11 7.59 -7.99 -10.55
N LEU A 12 8.29 -8.78 -11.38
CA LEU A 12 8.82 -10.08 -10.96
C LEU A 12 9.88 -9.91 -9.87
N GLY A 13 10.77 -8.93 -10.00
CA GLY A 13 11.77 -8.63 -8.99
C GLY A 13 11.16 -8.25 -7.65
N ALA A 14 10.12 -7.41 -7.64
CA ALA A 14 9.38 -7.06 -6.44
C ALA A 14 8.70 -8.28 -5.81
N PHE A 15 8.09 -9.14 -6.62
CA PHE A 15 7.46 -10.37 -6.14
C PHE A 15 8.47 -11.36 -5.56
N VAL A 16 9.60 -11.59 -6.25
CA VAL A 16 10.68 -12.47 -5.76
C VAL A 16 11.28 -11.91 -4.47
N LEU A 17 11.53 -10.60 -4.40
CA LEU A 17 12.04 -9.95 -3.19
C LEU A 17 11.04 -10.11 -2.03
N LEU A 18 9.75 -9.90 -2.26
CA LEU A 18 8.70 -10.12 -1.27
C LEU A 18 8.73 -11.56 -0.73
N LEU A 19 8.81 -12.56 -1.61
CA LEU A 19 8.88 -13.97 -1.20
C LEU A 19 10.15 -14.27 -0.40
N ILE A 20 11.30 -13.74 -0.82
CA ILE A 20 12.57 -13.92 -0.11
C ILE A 20 12.47 -13.30 1.28
N VAL A 21 12.05 -12.04 1.39
CA VAL A 21 11.93 -11.34 2.67
C VAL A 21 10.93 -12.05 3.59
N SER A 22 9.78 -12.48 3.07
CA SER A 22 8.78 -13.22 3.85
C SER A 22 9.31 -14.57 4.35
N THR A 23 9.97 -15.33 3.47
CA THR A 23 10.53 -16.64 3.82
C THR A 23 11.67 -16.51 4.84
N VAL A 24 12.56 -15.54 4.65
CA VAL A 24 13.65 -15.25 5.60
C VAL A 24 13.09 -14.80 6.94
N SER A 25 12.06 -13.95 6.96
CA SER A 25 11.40 -13.53 8.20
C SER A 25 10.82 -14.71 8.96
N MET A 26 10.12 -15.62 8.27
CA MET A 26 9.57 -16.83 8.87
C MET A 26 10.65 -17.78 9.42
N ILE A 27 11.75 -17.99 8.70
CA ILE A 27 12.80 -18.93 9.12
C ILE A 27 13.60 -18.38 10.31
N LEU A 28 13.86 -17.07 10.32
CA LEU A 28 14.70 -16.43 11.33
C LEU A 28 13.93 -15.89 12.53
N GLU A 29 12.59 -16.00 12.52
CA GLU A 29 11.69 -15.44 13.54
C GLU A 29 12.09 -14.00 13.88
N LEU A 30 12.22 -13.17 12.83
CA LEU A 30 12.77 -11.83 12.99
C LEU A 30 11.97 -11.06 14.05
N PRO A 31 12.65 -10.34 14.95
CA PRO A 31 11.97 -9.61 16.00
C PRO A 31 11.10 -8.52 15.37
N ILE A 32 9.98 -8.19 16.03
CA ILE A 32 9.00 -7.15 15.64
C ILE A 32 9.68 -5.82 15.22
N LYS A 33 10.87 -5.51 15.76
CA LYS A 33 11.67 -4.34 15.38
C LYS A 33 12.13 -4.35 13.90
N VAL A 34 12.35 -5.51 13.29
CA VAL A 34 12.74 -5.61 11.88
C VAL A 34 11.53 -5.38 10.98
N GLU A 35 10.38 -5.95 11.32
CA GLU A 35 9.09 -5.67 10.66
C GLU A 35 8.80 -4.16 10.68
N ALA A 36 9.04 -3.51 11.82
CA ALA A 36 8.90 -2.07 11.96
C ALA A 36 9.76 -1.23 11.00
N VAL A 37 11.01 -1.65 10.78
CA VAL A 37 11.89 -0.96 9.83
C VAL A 37 11.39 -1.17 8.40
N VAL A 38 10.92 -2.37 8.07
CA VAL A 38 10.36 -2.67 6.74
C VAL A 38 9.09 -1.84 6.49
N ASP A 39 8.21 -1.71 7.47
CA ASP A 39 7.01 -0.88 7.34
C ASP A 39 7.30 0.60 7.20
N LEU A 40 8.35 1.10 7.88
CA LEU A 40 8.84 2.47 7.68
C LEU A 40 9.37 2.66 6.25
N ILE A 41 10.12 1.69 5.72
CA ILE A 41 10.58 1.72 4.33
C ILE A 41 9.38 1.69 3.37
N ASN A 42 8.38 0.86 3.63
CA ASN A 42 7.14 0.80 2.84
C ASN A 42 6.43 2.16 2.83
N ALA A 43 6.31 2.83 3.98
CA ALA A 43 5.73 4.17 4.07
C ALA A 43 6.48 5.17 3.17
N LEU A 44 7.82 5.16 3.19
CA LEU A 44 8.63 6.03 2.32
C LEU A 44 8.43 5.73 0.84
N VAL A 45 8.37 4.45 0.45
CA VAL A 45 8.12 4.02 -0.93
C VAL A 45 6.71 4.43 -1.38
N ILE A 46 5.71 4.34 -0.50
CA ILE A 46 4.35 4.81 -0.76
C ILE A 46 4.35 6.32 -1.05
N PHE A 47 4.99 7.14 -0.21
CA PHE A 47 5.07 8.59 -0.44
C PHE A 47 5.84 8.94 -1.72
N ALA A 48 6.92 8.22 -2.03
CA ALA A 48 7.62 8.38 -3.30
C ALA A 48 6.72 8.02 -4.49
N SER A 49 5.90 6.97 -4.38
CA SER A 49 4.95 6.56 -5.41
C SER A 49 3.88 7.62 -5.64
N LEU A 50 3.34 8.22 -4.57
CA LEU A 50 2.38 9.32 -4.67
C LEU A 50 2.95 10.54 -5.40
N TYR A 51 4.22 10.88 -5.19
CA TYR A 51 4.88 11.95 -5.93
C TYR A 51 4.87 11.68 -7.44
N PHE A 52 5.19 10.46 -7.87
CA PHE A 52 5.13 10.11 -9.29
C PHE A 52 3.71 10.05 -9.84
N VAL A 53 2.73 9.59 -9.05
CA VAL A 53 1.33 9.63 -9.47
C VAL A 53 0.85 11.08 -9.63
N TYR A 54 1.19 11.99 -8.71
CA TYR A 54 0.91 13.43 -8.84
C TYR A 54 1.50 14.02 -10.12
N LYS A 55 2.75 13.69 -10.44
CA LYS A 55 3.38 14.12 -11.71
C LYS A 55 2.62 13.55 -12.92
N GLY A 56 2.22 12.29 -12.86
CA GLY A 56 1.43 11.63 -13.91
C GLY A 56 0.07 12.28 -14.12
N VAL A 57 -0.71 12.48 -13.06
CA VAL A 57 -2.04 13.12 -13.09
C VAL A 57 -2.00 14.46 -13.82
N ASN A 58 -1.00 15.30 -13.53
CA ASN A 58 -0.84 16.61 -14.17
C ASN A 58 -0.44 16.54 -15.65
N LEU A 59 0.12 15.43 -16.12
CA LEU A 59 0.50 15.24 -17.52
C LEU A 59 -0.67 14.76 -18.38
N VAL A 60 -1.47 13.82 -17.88
CA VAL A 60 -2.62 13.27 -18.63
C VAL A 60 -3.89 14.10 -18.48
N GLY A 61 -4.19 14.58 -17.26
CA GLY A 61 -5.45 15.27 -16.97
C GLY A 61 -6.71 14.44 -17.27
N GLY A 62 -7.87 15.10 -17.31
CA GLY A 62 -9.15 14.49 -17.69
C GLY A 62 -9.57 13.29 -16.84
N GLU A 63 -10.30 12.35 -17.46
CA GLU A 63 -10.81 11.15 -16.79
C GLU A 63 -9.71 10.18 -16.37
N ILE A 64 -8.64 10.06 -17.17
CA ILE A 64 -7.46 9.26 -16.84
C ILE A 64 -6.77 9.81 -15.59
N GLY A 65 -6.53 11.12 -15.53
CA GLY A 65 -5.95 11.80 -14.37
C GLY A 65 -6.85 11.69 -13.13
N ARG A 66 -8.17 11.80 -13.30
CA ARG A 66 -9.14 11.57 -12.21
C ARG A 66 -9.05 10.14 -11.67
N ALA A 67 -9.02 9.14 -12.55
CA ALA A 67 -8.90 7.73 -12.16
C ALA A 67 -7.59 7.42 -11.42
N MET A 68 -6.46 7.94 -11.92
CA MET A 68 -5.16 7.87 -11.24
C MET A 68 -5.19 8.54 -9.86
N SER A 69 -5.88 9.67 -9.73
CA SER A 69 -6.03 10.38 -8.45
C SER A 69 -6.81 9.55 -7.43
N ILE A 70 -7.86 8.84 -7.84
CA ILE A 70 -8.62 7.94 -6.97
C ILE A 70 -7.71 6.82 -6.45
N ALA A 71 -6.93 6.19 -7.33
CA ALA A 71 -5.97 5.17 -6.90
C ALA A 71 -4.91 5.75 -5.93
N ALA A 72 -4.44 6.98 -6.19
CA ALA A 72 -3.53 7.69 -5.31
C ALA A 72 -4.12 7.94 -3.91
N VAL A 73 -5.41 8.26 -3.80
CA VAL A 73 -6.09 8.44 -2.51
C VAL A 73 -6.03 7.16 -1.69
N GLY A 74 -6.29 6.01 -2.31
CA GLY A 74 -6.14 4.71 -1.64
C GLY A 74 -4.70 4.47 -1.19
N ILE A 75 -3.73 4.63 -2.09
CA ILE A 75 -2.30 4.49 -1.77
C ILE A 75 -1.88 5.42 -0.61
N GLY A 76 -2.34 6.67 -0.63
CA GLY A 76 -2.02 7.67 0.39
C GLY A 76 -2.66 7.36 1.73
N TYR A 77 -3.91 6.90 1.73
CA TYR A 77 -4.54 6.42 2.95
C TYR A 77 -3.75 5.27 3.56
N TYR A 78 -3.30 4.29 2.75
CA TYR A 78 -2.44 3.20 3.22
C TYR A 78 -1.14 3.71 3.85
N GLY A 79 -0.47 4.67 3.20
CA GLY A 79 0.78 5.25 3.69
C GLY A 79 0.65 6.00 5.01
N ILE A 80 -0.50 6.59 5.30
CA ILE A 80 -0.79 7.21 6.60
C ILE A 80 -1.15 6.13 7.63
N TYR A 81 -1.97 5.18 7.22
CA TYR A 81 -2.51 4.09 8.03
C TYR A 81 -1.45 3.10 8.52
N ILE A 82 -0.38 2.87 7.76
CA ILE A 82 0.67 1.92 8.14
C ILE A 82 1.37 2.32 9.45
N LEU A 83 1.39 3.61 9.80
CA LEU A 83 2.03 4.09 11.03
C LEU A 83 1.29 3.65 12.32
N PRO A 84 -0.03 3.89 12.49
CA PRO A 84 -0.77 3.35 13.63
C PRO A 84 -0.85 1.83 13.62
N HIS A 85 -0.90 1.18 12.44
CA HIS A 85 -0.82 -0.28 12.33
C HIS A 85 0.50 -0.81 12.89
N LEU A 86 1.61 -0.16 12.52
CA LEU A 86 2.92 -0.53 13.00
C LEU A 86 3.05 -0.33 14.52
N TYR A 87 2.56 0.80 15.03
CA TYR A 87 2.55 1.05 16.47
C TYR A 87 1.78 -0.04 17.22
N TYR A 88 0.64 -0.50 16.69
CA TYR A 88 -0.15 -1.58 17.27
C TYR A 88 0.65 -2.87 17.39
N HIS A 89 1.40 -3.27 16.37
CA HIS A 89 2.27 -4.46 16.42
C HIS A 89 3.45 -4.33 17.37
N ILE A 90 4.04 -3.14 17.50
CA ILE A 90 5.20 -2.92 18.39
C ILE A 90 4.78 -2.86 19.86
N ALA A 91 3.73 -2.09 20.15
CA ALA A 91 3.32 -1.79 21.51
C ALA A 91 2.40 -2.87 22.10
N SER A 92 1.78 -3.70 21.25
CA SER A 92 0.77 -4.69 21.61
C SER A 92 -0.21 -4.19 22.68
N PRO A 93 -0.85 -3.01 22.46
CA PRO A 93 -1.67 -2.40 23.49
C PRO A 93 -2.95 -3.22 23.71
N GLU A 94 -3.29 -3.50 24.96
CA GLU A 94 -4.53 -4.20 25.31
C GLU A 94 -5.78 -3.35 24.96
N THR A 95 -5.64 -2.02 24.96
CA THR A 95 -6.71 -1.07 24.63
C THR A 95 -6.18 0.19 23.95
N ILE A 96 -7.01 0.82 23.11
CA ILE A 96 -6.82 2.18 22.61
C ILE A 96 -8.08 3.00 22.93
N GLY A 97 -8.00 3.84 23.96
CA GLY A 97 -9.16 4.58 24.46
C GLY A 97 -10.23 3.61 25.01
N PRO A 98 -11.51 3.72 24.58
CA PRO A 98 -12.57 2.82 25.03
C PRO A 98 -12.60 1.48 24.28
N PHE A 99 -11.72 1.27 23.30
CA PHE A 99 -11.75 0.09 22.42
C PHE A 99 -10.70 -0.94 22.86
N GLY A 100 -11.08 -2.22 22.88
CA GLY A 100 -10.17 -3.35 23.12
C GLY A 100 -9.32 -3.70 21.91
N ALA A 101 -8.22 -4.43 22.14
CA ALA A 101 -7.26 -4.87 21.11
C ALA A 101 -7.93 -5.50 19.87
N ASP A 102 -8.81 -6.48 20.04
CA ASP A 102 -9.50 -7.16 18.93
C ASP A 102 -10.27 -6.19 18.02
N SER A 103 -10.92 -5.17 18.61
CA SER A 103 -11.68 -4.17 17.85
C SER A 103 -10.75 -3.26 17.05
N VAL A 104 -9.61 -2.90 17.62
CA VAL A 104 -8.56 -2.14 16.92
C VAL A 104 -7.98 -2.98 15.79
N GLU A 105 -7.66 -4.24 16.03
CA GLU A 105 -7.12 -5.15 15.01
C GLU A 105 -8.08 -5.33 13.84
N ILE A 106 -9.37 -5.56 14.10
CA ILE A 106 -10.41 -5.66 13.06
C ILE A 106 -10.51 -4.34 12.27
N PHE A 107 -10.51 -3.20 12.96
CA PHE A 107 -10.54 -1.89 12.32
C PHE A 107 -9.33 -1.68 11.40
N LEU A 108 -8.14 -2.05 11.88
CA LEU A 108 -6.91 -1.94 11.11
C LEU A 108 -7.02 -2.79 9.83
N HIS A 109 -7.28 -4.10 9.95
CA HIS A 109 -7.36 -5.00 8.80
C HIS A 109 -8.47 -4.61 7.81
N THR A 110 -9.63 -4.16 8.30
CA THR A 110 -10.73 -3.68 7.45
C THR A 110 -10.32 -2.41 6.70
N SER A 111 -9.59 -1.50 7.34
CA SER A 111 -9.02 -0.30 6.71
C SER A 111 -8.07 -0.66 5.56
N THR A 112 -7.25 -1.70 5.73
CA THR A 112 -6.42 -2.24 4.64
C THR A 112 -7.28 -2.74 3.47
N THR A 113 -8.33 -3.51 3.72
CA THR A 113 -9.25 -3.99 2.67
C THR A 113 -9.92 -2.85 1.91
N LEU A 114 -10.42 -1.83 2.63
CA LEU A 114 -11.03 -0.65 2.02
C LEU A 114 -10.04 0.12 1.15
N THR A 115 -8.78 0.18 1.57
CA THR A 115 -7.72 0.80 0.77
C THR A 115 -7.55 0.09 -0.58
N PHE A 116 -7.42 -1.24 -0.57
CA PHE A 116 -7.32 -2.02 -1.81
C PHE A 116 -8.56 -1.87 -2.68
N PHE A 117 -9.74 -1.78 -2.08
CA PHE A 117 -10.98 -1.53 -2.81
C PHE A 117 -10.94 -0.17 -3.54
N VAL A 118 -10.51 0.91 -2.88
CA VAL A 118 -10.39 2.23 -3.51
C VAL A 118 -9.34 2.24 -4.63
N ILE A 119 -8.21 1.56 -4.42
CA ILE A 119 -7.16 1.41 -5.45
C ILE A 119 -7.71 0.67 -6.67
N ALA A 120 -8.38 -0.46 -6.45
CA ALA A 120 -9.01 -1.25 -7.51
C ALA A 120 -10.07 -0.45 -8.26
N TRP A 121 -10.87 0.34 -7.54
CA TRP A 121 -11.85 1.24 -8.16
C TRP A 121 -11.19 2.30 -9.05
N GLY A 122 -10.09 2.90 -8.62
CA GLY A 122 -9.31 3.82 -9.45
C GLY A 122 -8.80 3.16 -10.73
N PHE A 123 -8.27 1.94 -10.64
CA PHE A 123 -7.85 1.18 -11.83
C PHE A 123 -9.02 0.77 -12.74
N TYR A 124 -10.18 0.45 -12.18
CA TYR A 124 -11.39 0.20 -12.97
C TYR A 124 -11.82 1.44 -13.76
N GLN A 125 -11.84 2.62 -13.13
CA GLN A 125 -12.15 3.89 -13.81
C GLN A 125 -11.14 4.20 -14.92
N LEU A 126 -9.85 3.88 -14.68
CA LEU A 126 -8.80 4.04 -15.69
C LEU A 126 -9.03 3.14 -16.90
N TYR A 127 -9.44 1.88 -16.67
CA TYR A 127 -9.77 0.94 -17.71
C TYR A 127 -10.98 1.40 -18.55
N GLU A 128 -12.05 1.89 -17.90
CA GLU A 128 -13.22 2.42 -18.61
C GLU A 128 -12.86 3.67 -19.43
N SER A 129 -12.06 4.58 -18.87
CA SER A 129 -11.63 5.81 -19.56
C SER A 129 -10.76 5.53 -20.79
N GLY A 130 -10.05 4.40 -20.83
CA GLY A 130 -9.23 3.99 -21.97
C GLY A 130 -10.00 3.30 -23.10
N LYS A 131 -11.31 3.10 -22.96
CA LYS A 131 -12.19 2.58 -24.02
C LYS A 131 -12.79 3.67 -24.90
N GLU A 132 -12.73 4.92 -24.46
CA GLU A 132 -13.14 6.12 -25.20
C GLU A 132 -12.02 6.62 -26.12
#